data_AF-A0A6A6XUD4-F1
#
_entry.id   AF-A0A6A6XUD4-F1
#
_cell.length_a   1.000
_cell.length_b   1.000
_cell.length_c   1.000
_cell.angle_alpha   90.00
_cell.angle_beta   90.00
_cell.angle_gamma   90.00
#
_symmetry.space_group_name_H-M   'P 1'
#
loop_
_entity.id
_entity.type
_entity.pdbx_description
1 polymer ?
#
loop_
_entity_poly.entity_id
_entity_poly.type
_entity_poly.pdbx_seq_one_letter_code
_entity_poly.pdbx_strand_id
1 'polypeptide(L)'
;MAVFPAGWALYFVSRPESADSPPLITRWINEYTQSKEKAAAVNDLHVQMMEQAGSDRVLFMNTRPQEHVEMRFPEIMNNGSPYNVVAGSQANMDKVIAKYQKIAYEDNEKKLEALRTNTIKGEQPFEREYGLRKKD
;
A
#
# COMPACT_ATOMS: atom_id res chain seq x y z
N MET A 1 53.78 -19.99 7.22
CA MET A 1 52.80 -20.57 6.27
C MET A 1 51.37 -20.01 6.38
N ALA A 2 51.02 -19.21 7.41
CA ALA A 2 49.66 -18.66 7.57
C ALA A 2 49.35 -17.40 6.73
N VAL A 3 50.37 -16.76 6.12
CA VAL A 3 50.19 -15.53 5.33
C VAL A 3 49.44 -15.79 4.02
N PHE A 4 49.66 -16.96 3.41
CA PHE A 4 48.98 -17.35 2.16
C PHE A 4 47.47 -17.53 2.32
N PRO A 5 46.94 -18.32 3.28
CA PRO A 5 45.49 -18.43 3.48
C PRO A 5 44.87 -17.12 3.96
N ALA A 6 45.57 -16.34 4.79
CA ALA A 6 45.07 -15.03 5.24
C ALA A 6 44.96 -14.00 4.09
N GLY A 7 45.96 -13.94 3.20
CA GLY A 7 45.92 -13.09 2.02
C GLY A 7 44.84 -13.50 1.01
N TRP A 8 44.62 -14.80 0.83
CA TRP A 8 43.55 -15.32 -0.02
C TRP A 8 42.15 -14.99 0.53
N ALA A 9 41.95 -15.14 1.84
CA ALA A 9 40.71 -14.75 2.50
C ALA A 9 40.42 -13.25 2.37
N LEU A 10 41.44 -12.40 2.57
CA LEU A 10 41.30 -10.95 2.42
C LEU A 10 40.92 -10.57 0.98
N TYR A 11 41.58 -11.18 -0.01
CA TYR A 11 41.27 -10.96 -1.43
C TYR A 11 39.86 -11.42 -1.81
N PHE A 12 39.39 -12.55 -1.26
CA PHE A 12 38.04 -13.06 -1.50
C PHE A 12 36.97 -12.13 -0.90
N VAL A 13 37.24 -11.52 0.25
CA VAL A 13 36.33 -10.57 0.90
C VAL A 13 36.33 -9.19 0.24
N SER A 14 37.48 -8.76 -0.31
CA SER A 14 37.63 -7.45 -0.92
C SER A 14 37.18 -7.39 -2.38
N ARG A 15 37.08 -8.52 -3.09
CA ARG A 15 36.73 -8.52 -4.52
C ARG A 15 35.23 -8.21 -4.74
N PRO A 16 34.89 -7.37 -5.73
CA PRO A 16 33.51 -7.22 -6.19
C PRO A 16 33.06 -8.50 -6.91
N GLU A 17 31.83 -8.92 -6.65
CA GLU A 17 31.25 -10.14 -7.24
C GLU A 17 30.76 -9.92 -8.68
N SER A 18 30.46 -8.67 -9.06
CA SER A 18 30.10 -8.23 -10.41
C SER A 18 30.48 -6.75 -10.60
N ALA A 19 30.50 -6.26 -11.83
CA ALA A 19 30.87 -4.88 -12.16
C ALA A 19 30.01 -3.80 -11.47
N ASP A 20 28.83 -4.19 -10.97
CA ASP A 20 27.82 -3.30 -10.40
C ASP A 20 27.55 -3.55 -8.90
N SER A 21 28.37 -4.40 -8.26
CA SER A 21 28.16 -4.84 -6.88
C SER A 21 29.29 -4.41 -5.93
N PRO A 22 28.97 -3.68 -4.84
CA PRO A 22 29.98 -3.29 -3.87
C PRO A 22 30.55 -4.52 -3.13
N PRO A 23 31.81 -4.48 -2.66
CA PRO A 23 32.43 -5.54 -1.88
C PRO A 23 31.60 -5.92 -0.64
N LEU A 24 31.78 -7.15 -0.15
CA LEU A 24 31.00 -7.71 0.97
C LEU A 24 31.06 -6.85 2.24
N ILE A 25 32.23 -6.28 2.55
CA ILE A 25 32.41 -5.38 3.70
C ILE A 25 31.55 -4.13 3.56
N THR A 26 31.53 -3.52 2.37
CA THR A 26 30.73 -2.32 2.10
C THR A 26 29.24 -2.61 2.20
N ARG A 27 28.78 -3.79 1.73
CA ARG A 27 27.39 -4.23 1.88
C ARG A 27 27.00 -4.32 3.36
N TRP A 28 27.84 -4.95 4.19
CA TRP A 28 27.62 -5.05 5.64
C TRP A 28 27.58 -3.69 6.33
N ILE A 29 28.49 -2.79 5.98
CA ILE A 29 28.50 -1.42 6.52
C ILE A 29 27.22 -0.67 6.11
N ASN A 30 26.76 -0.84 4.87
CA ASN A 30 25.54 -0.20 4.37
C ASN A 30 24.29 -0.76 5.08
N GLU A 31 24.19 -2.08 5.27
CA GLU A 31 23.09 -2.69 6.01
C GLU A 31 23.01 -2.18 7.45
N TYR A 32 24.15 -2.09 8.13
CA TYR A 32 24.21 -1.57 9.50
C TYR A 32 23.88 -0.08 9.57
N THR A 33 24.39 0.72 8.63
CA THR A 33 24.08 2.15 8.53
C THR A 33 22.60 2.38 8.26
N GLN A 34 21.99 1.62 7.35
CA GLN A 34 20.56 1.70 7.07
C GLN A 34 19.72 1.33 8.31
N SER A 35 20.15 0.35 9.11
CA SER A 35 19.50 0.01 10.37
C SER A 35 19.58 1.16 11.39
N LYS A 36 20.74 1.83 11.48
CA LYS A 36 20.93 3.00 12.35
C LYS A 36 20.08 4.19 11.92
N GLU A 37 19.99 4.47 10.63
CA GLU A 37 19.15 5.55 10.10
C GLU A 37 17.68 5.32 10.43
N LYS A 38 17.18 4.08 10.27
CA LYS A 38 15.81 3.72 10.66
C LYS A 38 15.59 3.90 12.16
N ALA A 39 16.52 3.42 13.00
CA ALA A 39 16.42 3.58 14.44
C ALA A 39 16.45 5.06 14.86
N ALA A 40 17.29 5.87 14.20
CA ALA A 40 17.35 7.32 14.43
C ALA A 40 16.03 8.00 14.04
N ALA A 41 15.44 7.66 12.89
CA ALA A 41 14.15 8.20 12.46
C ALA A 41 13.00 7.84 13.43
N VAL A 42 12.98 6.60 13.96
CA VAL A 42 11.99 6.19 14.96
C VAL A 42 12.18 6.97 16.28
N ASN A 43 13.43 7.15 16.71
CA ASN A 43 13.72 7.90 17.93
C ASN A 43 13.36 9.39 17.78
N ASP A 44 13.66 10.00 16.64
CA ASP A 44 13.29 11.38 16.33
C ASP A 44 11.77 11.56 16.37
N LEU A 45 11.04 10.68 15.68
CA LEU A 45 9.58 10.68 15.71
C LEU A 45 9.03 10.54 17.14
N HIS A 46 9.62 9.66 17.96
CA HIS A 46 9.21 9.47 19.34
C HIS A 46 9.41 10.74 20.19
N VAL A 47 10.55 11.42 20.03
CA VAL A 47 10.82 12.69 20.72
C VAL A 47 9.83 13.76 20.29
N GLN A 48 9.57 13.91 18.99
CA GLN A 48 8.57 14.85 18.49
C GLN A 48 7.17 14.58 19.06
N MET A 49 6.75 13.31 19.12
CA MET A 49 5.47 12.93 19.74
C MET A 49 5.44 13.26 21.24
N MET A 50 6.55 13.04 21.95
CA MET A 50 6.66 13.35 23.37
C MET A 50 6.56 14.86 23.63
N GLU A 51 7.23 15.68 22.80
CA GLU A 51 7.18 17.14 22.87
C GLU A 51 5.76 17.67 22.61
N GLN A 52 5.11 17.15 21.56
CA GLN A 52 3.72 17.50 21.25
C GLN A 52 2.78 17.09 22.39
N ALA A 53 2.91 15.88 22.92
CA ALA A 53 2.09 15.42 24.05
C ALA A 53 2.31 16.27 25.31
N GLY A 54 3.55 16.73 25.55
CA GLY A 54 3.88 17.66 26.62
C GLY A 54 3.17 19.01 26.45
N SER A 55 3.22 19.59 25.25
CA SER A 55 2.53 20.83 24.89
C SER A 55 1.02 20.70 25.07
N ASP A 56 0.42 19.64 24.52
CA ASP A 56 -1.01 19.38 24.60
C ASP A 56 -1.48 19.18 26.04
N ARG A 57 -0.67 18.50 26.88
CA ARG A 57 -0.97 18.36 28.31
C ARG A 57 -1.06 19.72 29.00
N VAL A 58 -0.15 20.64 28.72
CA VAL A 58 -0.19 22.00 29.29
C VAL A 58 -1.43 22.75 28.80
N LEU A 59 -1.79 22.61 27.52
CA LEU A 59 -3.00 23.20 26.96
C LEU A 59 -4.26 22.68 27.68
N PHE A 60 -4.39 21.37 27.87
CA PHE A 60 -5.55 20.78 28.52
C PHE A 60 -5.65 21.08 30.02
N MET A 61 -4.52 21.23 30.71
CA MET A 61 -4.51 21.63 32.14
C MET A 61 -4.99 23.07 32.35
N ASN A 62 -4.72 23.96 31.39
CA ASN A 62 -5.08 25.38 31.49
C ASN A 62 -6.41 25.73 30.80
N THR A 63 -6.96 24.83 30.00
CA THR A 63 -8.23 25.01 29.30
C THR A 63 -9.41 24.71 30.22
N ARG A 64 -10.53 25.41 30.02
CA ARG A 64 -11.77 25.10 30.75
C ARG A 64 -12.23 23.67 30.38
N PRO A 65 -12.52 22.80 31.36
CA PRO A 65 -12.99 21.45 31.06
C PRO A 65 -14.26 21.53 30.20
N GLN A 66 -14.32 20.68 29.18
CA GLN A 66 -15.53 20.58 28.36
C GLN A 66 -16.66 19.99 29.21
N GLU A 67 -17.86 20.55 29.07
CA GLU A 67 -19.05 19.99 29.68
C GLU A 67 -19.30 18.59 29.08
N HIS A 68 -19.23 17.56 29.91
CA HIS A 68 -19.47 16.18 29.49
C HIS A 68 -20.74 15.64 30.14
N VAL A 69 -21.54 14.90 29.36
CA VAL A 69 -22.69 14.15 29.87
C VAL A 69 -22.21 12.76 30.25
N GLU A 70 -22.42 12.35 31.51
CA GLU A 70 -22.14 10.99 31.94
C GLU A 70 -23.12 10.02 31.29
N MET A 71 -22.63 9.20 30.36
CA MET A 71 -23.42 8.13 29.77
C MET A 71 -23.49 6.94 30.73
N ARG A 72 -24.68 6.33 30.85
CA ARG A 72 -24.87 5.11 31.66
C ARG A 72 -24.04 3.92 31.13
N PHE A 73 -23.78 3.89 29.83
CA PHE A 73 -23.07 2.81 29.13
C PHE A 73 -22.01 3.40 28.18
N PRO A 74 -20.80 3.72 28.66
CA PRO A 74 -19.74 4.33 27.84
C PRO A 74 -19.21 3.39 26.74
N GLU A 75 -19.39 2.08 26.92
CA GLU A 75 -18.99 1.02 25.98
C GLU A 75 -19.68 1.10 24.61
N ILE A 76 -20.81 1.80 24.49
CA ILE A 76 -21.49 2.02 23.20
C ILE A 76 -20.59 2.78 22.22
N MET A 77 -19.69 3.64 22.73
CA MET A 77 -18.75 4.40 21.89
C MET A 77 -17.65 3.54 21.26
N ASN A 78 -17.37 2.36 21.83
CA ASN A 78 -16.40 1.42 21.27
C ASN A 78 -16.98 0.60 20.11
N ASN A 79 -18.30 0.57 19.97
CA ASN A 79 -18.95 -0.07 18.84
C ASN A 79 -19.09 0.96 17.72
N GLY A 80 -18.35 0.75 16.62
CA GLY A 80 -18.51 1.57 15.41
C GLY A 80 -19.96 1.59 14.95
N SER A 81 -20.36 2.67 14.26
CA SER A 81 -21.72 2.78 13.72
C SER A 81 -22.06 1.52 12.91
N PRO A 82 -23.21 0.86 13.15
CA PRO A 82 -23.63 -0.35 12.42
C PRO A 82 -23.64 -0.15 10.90
N TYR A 83 -23.73 1.11 10.46
CA TYR A 83 -23.84 1.49 9.06
C TYR A 83 -22.58 2.13 8.47
N ASN A 84 -21.60 2.54 9.30
CA ASN A 84 -20.35 3.15 8.84
C ASN A 84 -19.17 2.21 9.09
N VAL A 85 -19.16 1.11 8.35
CA VAL A 85 -18.10 0.11 8.37
C VAL A 85 -17.31 0.22 7.07
N VAL A 86 -15.99 0.04 7.13
CA VAL A 86 -15.16 0.04 5.92
C VAL A 86 -15.64 -1.10 5.00
N ALA A 87 -15.73 -0.84 3.69
CA ALA A 87 -16.11 -1.84 2.70
C ALA A 87 -15.18 -3.07 2.83
N GLY A 88 -15.77 -4.26 3.01
CA GLY A 88 -15.04 -5.51 3.22
C GLY A 88 -14.72 -5.88 4.67
N SER A 89 -15.12 -5.08 5.67
CA SER A 89 -14.91 -5.42 7.09
C SER A 89 -15.81 -6.54 7.62
N GLN A 90 -17.11 -6.53 7.27
CA GLN A 90 -18.10 -7.44 7.86
C GLN A 90 -18.82 -8.32 6.84
N ALA A 91 -18.99 -7.84 5.60
CA ALA A 91 -19.68 -8.58 4.56
C ALA A 91 -18.70 -9.42 3.73
N ASN A 92 -19.00 -10.71 3.54
CA ASN A 92 -18.23 -11.58 2.65
C ASN A 92 -18.38 -11.11 1.19
N MET A 93 -17.27 -10.78 0.53
CA MET A 93 -17.22 -10.25 -0.83
C MET A 93 -16.98 -11.31 -1.91
N ASP A 94 -16.83 -12.59 -1.55
CA ASP A 94 -16.38 -13.66 -2.47
C ASP A 94 -17.32 -13.81 -3.67
N LYS A 95 -18.64 -13.71 -3.42
CA LYS A 95 -19.65 -13.76 -4.50
C LYS A 95 -19.53 -12.60 -5.48
N VAL A 96 -19.19 -11.41 -4.99
CA VAL A 96 -19.02 -10.20 -5.82
C VAL A 96 -17.76 -10.35 -6.66
N ILE A 97 -16.66 -10.79 -6.04
CA ILE A 97 -15.39 -11.07 -6.72
C ILE A 97 -15.59 -12.11 -7.83
N ALA A 98 -16.24 -13.23 -7.53
CA ALA A 98 -16.51 -14.30 -8.50
C ALA A 98 -17.35 -13.81 -9.69
N LYS A 99 -18.37 -12.97 -9.43
CA LYS A 99 -19.19 -12.37 -10.49
C LYS A 99 -18.35 -11.50 -11.43
N TYR A 100 -17.49 -10.62 -10.89
CA TYR A 100 -16.68 -9.72 -11.71
C TYR A 100 -15.56 -10.45 -12.45
N GLN A 101 -14.97 -11.49 -11.85
CA GLN A 101 -14.03 -12.37 -12.55
C GLN A 101 -14.70 -13.05 -13.76
N LYS A 102 -15.91 -13.58 -13.58
CA LYS A 102 -16.68 -14.18 -14.68
C LYS A 102 -16.92 -13.19 -15.82
N ILE A 103 -17.38 -11.97 -15.51
CA ILE A 103 -17.60 -10.92 -16.51
C ILE A 103 -16.30 -10.59 -17.26
N ALA A 104 -15.18 -10.47 -16.54
CA ALA A 104 -13.90 -10.16 -17.15
C ALA A 104 -13.42 -11.28 -18.11
N TYR A 105 -13.62 -12.55 -17.75
CA TYR A 105 -13.29 -13.67 -18.64
C TYR A 105 -14.18 -13.69 -19.89
N GLU A 106 -15.49 -13.52 -19.74
CA GLU A 106 -16.43 -13.45 -20.87
C GLU A 106 -16.11 -12.28 -21.81
N ASP A 107 -15.74 -11.11 -21.28
CA ASP A 107 -15.34 -9.96 -22.09
C ASP A 107 -14.01 -10.19 -22.81
N ASN A 108 -13.07 -10.90 -22.20
CA ASN A 108 -11.81 -11.26 -22.84
C ASN A 108 -12.03 -12.28 -23.97
N GLU A 109 -12.91 -13.27 -23.77
CA GLU A 109 -13.30 -14.23 -24.81
C GLU A 109 -13.95 -13.52 -26.00
N LYS A 110 -14.92 -12.63 -25.77
CA LYS A 110 -15.55 -11.83 -26.84
C LYS A 110 -14.56 -10.96 -27.58
N LYS A 111 -13.61 -10.34 -26.88
CA LYS A 111 -12.53 -9.57 -27.51
C LYS A 111 -11.65 -10.48 -28.36
N LEU A 112 -11.27 -11.66 -27.87
CA LEU A 112 -10.48 -12.63 -28.62
C LEU A 112 -11.21 -13.11 -29.88
N GLU A 113 -12.51 -13.39 -29.78
CA GLU A 113 -13.33 -13.74 -30.94
C GLU A 113 -13.38 -12.60 -31.95
N ALA A 114 -13.63 -11.36 -31.50
CA ALA A 114 -13.64 -10.19 -32.37
C ALA A 114 -12.28 -9.94 -33.06
N LEU A 115 -11.16 -10.22 -32.39
CA LEU A 115 -9.82 -10.20 -33.00
C LEU A 115 -9.68 -11.28 -34.06
N ARG A 116 -10.18 -12.50 -33.81
CA ARG A 116 -10.13 -13.63 -34.77
C ARG A 116 -11.00 -13.38 -36.00
N THR A 117 -12.15 -12.74 -35.83
CA THR A 117 -13.09 -12.43 -36.91
C THR A 117 -12.78 -11.10 -37.59
N ASN A 118 -11.74 -10.36 -37.17
CA ASN A 118 -11.44 -8.99 -37.61
C ASN A 118 -12.66 -8.05 -37.54
N THR A 119 -13.55 -8.26 -36.58
CA THR A 119 -14.73 -7.42 -36.33
C THR A 119 -14.50 -6.48 -35.14
N ILE A 120 -13.30 -5.91 -35.08
CA ILE A 120 -12.90 -5.02 -34.00
C ILE A 120 -13.65 -3.70 -34.18
N LYS A 121 -14.40 -3.26 -33.16
CA LYS A 121 -15.24 -2.05 -33.24
C LYS A 121 -14.48 -0.77 -33.61
N GLY A 122 -13.17 -0.71 -33.35
CA GLY A 122 -12.32 0.42 -33.74
C GLY A 122 -11.87 0.42 -35.20
N GLU A 123 -11.94 -0.73 -35.87
CA GLU A 123 -11.53 -0.91 -37.27
C GLU A 123 -12.72 -0.92 -38.24
N GLN A 124 -13.93 -1.09 -37.72
CA GLN A 124 -15.15 -1.00 -38.54
C GLN A 124 -15.47 0.46 -38.89
N PRO A 125 -15.89 0.75 -40.14
CA PRO A 125 -16.32 2.08 -40.52
C PRO A 125 -17.53 2.51 -39.67
N PHE A 126 -17.50 3.73 -39.14
CA PHE A 126 -18.58 4.27 -38.31
C PHE A 126 -19.82 4.56 -39.15
N GLU A 127 -20.86 3.72 -39.02
CA GLU A 127 -22.18 3.99 -39.59
C GLU A 127 -23.00 4.86 -38.63
N ARG A 128 -23.34 6.09 -39.06
CA ARG A 128 -24.31 6.94 -38.34
C ARG A 128 -25.72 6.52 -38.71
N GLU A 129 -26.41 5.80 -37.83
CA GLU A 129 -27.87 5.72 -37.90
C GLU A 129 -28.48 7.05 -37.45
N TYR A 130 -28.94 7.85 -38.43
CA TYR A 130 -29.83 8.98 -38.15
C TYR A 130 -31.21 8.42 -37.82
N GLY A 131 -31.50 8.24 -36.53
CA GLY A 131 -32.82 7.84 -36.07
C GLY A 131 -33.89 8.84 -36.49
N LEU A 132 -34.65 8.54 -37.53
CA LEU A 132 -35.88 9.26 -37.86
C LEU A 132 -36.91 8.94 -36.77
N ARG A 133 -37.19 9.91 -35.89
CA ARG A 133 -38.34 9.84 -34.98
C ARG A 133 -39.60 9.69 -35.84
N LYS A 134 -40.27 8.54 -35.77
CA LYS A 134 -41.66 8.41 -36.23
C LYS A 134 -42.51 9.41 -35.44
N LYS A 135 -43.22 10.26 -36.19
CA LYS A 135 -44.23 11.17 -35.69
C LYS A 135 -45.55 10.40 -35.82
N ASP A 136 -46.04 9.88 -34.71
CA ASP A 136 -47.44 9.49 -34.53
C ASP A 136 -48.07 10.50 -33.56
#